data_AF-G1K0A8-F1
#
_entry.id   AF-G1K0A8-F1
#
_cell.length_a   1.000
_cell.length_b   1.000
_cell.length_c   1.000
_cell.angle_alpha   90.00
_cell.angle_beta   90.00
_cell.angle_gamma   90.00
#
_symmetry.space_group_name_H-M   'P 1'
#
loop_
_entity.id
_entity.type
_entity.pdbx_description
1 polymer ?
#
loop_
_entity_poly.entity_id
_entity_poly.type
_entity_poly.pdbx_seq_one_letter_code
_entity_poly.pdbx_strand_id
1 'polypeptide(L)'
;MDKYTFTITLLLVITICNSLGENLIPSFLHPCEKQDPNINMCLTYAANNLASHFRKGIPELGITDVEPILLDEINLALGSGPDGYRATFKDIKAYGVSNLTVTGVRSDLDTLQLQLTF
;
A
#
# COMPACT_ATOMS: atom_id res chain seq x y z
N MET A 1 54.34 -14.30 -3.79
CA MET A 1 53.36 -13.67 -4.73
C MET A 1 51.97 -13.54 -4.10
N ASP A 2 51.81 -13.97 -2.85
CA ASP A 2 50.50 -14.24 -2.22
C ASP A 2 49.81 -12.99 -1.65
N LYS A 3 50.60 -11.98 -1.27
CA LYS A 3 50.09 -10.74 -0.65
C LYS A 3 49.33 -9.84 -1.63
N TYR A 4 49.77 -9.81 -2.89
CA TYR A 4 49.15 -9.01 -3.96
C TYR A 4 47.90 -9.68 -4.52
N THR A 5 47.91 -11.03 -4.62
CA THR A 5 46.74 -11.78 -5.06
C THR A 5 45.59 -11.66 -4.06
N PHE A 6 45.90 -11.68 -2.74
CA PHE A 6 44.89 -11.53 -1.68
C PHE A 6 44.31 -10.12 -1.60
N THR A 7 45.11 -9.07 -1.84
CA THR A 7 44.60 -7.70 -1.88
C THR A 7 43.74 -7.44 -3.12
N ILE A 8 44.08 -8.04 -4.27
CA ILE A 8 43.28 -7.90 -5.50
C ILE A 8 41.92 -8.61 -5.36
N THR A 9 41.86 -9.82 -4.79
CA THR A 9 40.58 -10.49 -4.54
C THR A 9 39.71 -9.75 -3.53
N LEU A 10 40.30 -9.19 -2.47
CA LEU A 10 39.56 -8.41 -1.48
C LEU A 10 38.93 -7.14 -2.09
N LEU A 11 39.68 -6.42 -2.93
CA LEU A 11 39.19 -5.25 -3.67
C LEU A 11 38.06 -5.62 -4.63
N LEU A 12 38.18 -6.76 -5.33
CA LEU A 12 37.14 -7.26 -6.24
C LEU A 12 35.83 -7.55 -5.50
N VAL A 13 35.91 -8.23 -4.34
CA VAL A 13 34.74 -8.59 -3.52
C VAL A 13 34.03 -7.36 -2.95
N ILE A 14 34.78 -6.34 -2.49
CA ILE A 14 34.19 -5.09 -1.99
C ILE A 14 33.45 -4.35 -3.10
N THR A 15 33.98 -4.36 -4.33
CA THR A 15 33.35 -3.68 -5.47
C THR A 15 32.03 -4.34 -5.87
N ILE A 16 31.94 -5.67 -5.80
CA ILE A 16 30.72 -6.44 -6.13
C ILE A 16 29.64 -6.30 -5.05
N CYS A 17 30.03 -6.11 -3.78
CA CYS A 17 29.07 -5.99 -2.68
C CYS A 17 28.25 -4.67 -2.73
N ASN A 18 28.85 -3.59 -3.25
CA ASN A 18 28.19 -2.29 -3.34
C ASN A 18 27.07 -2.21 -4.39
N SER A 19 27.02 -3.13 -5.36
CA SER A 19 26.00 -3.13 -6.42
C SER A 19 24.78 -4.01 -6.12
N LEU A 20 24.73 -4.69 -4.97
CA LEU A 20 23.68 -5.66 -4.62
C LEU A 20 22.62 -5.09 -3.65
N GLY A 21 22.67 -3.79 -3.35
CA GLY A 21 21.87 -3.14 -2.32
C GLY A 21 20.85 -2.12 -2.82
N GLU A 22 20.26 -2.29 -4.00
CA GLU A 22 19.06 -1.52 -4.34
C GLU A 22 17.84 -2.20 -3.73
N ASN A 23 17.31 -1.63 -2.66
CA ASN A 23 15.95 -1.94 -2.20
C ASN A 23 15.00 -1.53 -3.33
N LEU A 24 14.63 -2.48 -4.18
CA LEU A 24 13.67 -2.29 -5.27
C LEU A 24 12.28 -2.06 -4.66
N ILE A 25 12.00 -0.82 -4.27
CA ILE A 25 10.65 -0.39 -3.90
C ILE A 25 9.81 -0.45 -5.17
N PRO A 26 8.66 -1.16 -5.17
CA PRO A 26 7.77 -1.19 -6.31
C PRO A 26 7.34 0.23 -6.73
N SER A 27 7.20 0.45 -8.03
CA SER A 27 6.90 1.79 -8.58
C SER A 27 5.57 2.38 -8.13
N PHE A 28 4.66 1.55 -7.61
CA PHE A 28 3.36 1.97 -7.07
C PHE A 28 3.40 2.38 -5.59
N LEU A 29 4.56 2.28 -4.93
CA LEU A 29 4.78 2.71 -3.55
C LEU A 29 5.69 3.93 -3.53
N HIS A 30 5.24 4.97 -2.81
CA HIS A 30 6.08 6.11 -2.50
C HIS A 30 6.60 5.98 -1.05
N PRO A 31 7.92 5.89 -0.84
CA PRO A 31 8.49 5.82 0.50
C PRO A 31 8.39 7.16 1.22
N CYS A 32 8.15 7.11 2.54
CA CYS A 32 8.18 8.27 3.42
C CYS A 32 9.16 8.04 4.56
N GLU A 33 9.93 9.06 4.92
CA GLU A 33 10.90 8.98 6.01
C GLU A 33 10.24 9.18 7.38
N LYS A 34 10.49 8.27 8.33
CA LYS A 34 9.87 8.33 9.66
C LYS A 34 10.21 9.62 10.43
N GLN A 35 11.36 10.24 10.15
CA GLN A 35 11.81 11.47 10.81
C GLN A 35 11.36 12.76 10.09
N ASP A 36 10.62 12.66 8.98
CA ASP A 36 10.15 13.82 8.24
C ASP A 36 9.15 14.64 9.10
N PRO A 37 9.40 15.93 9.37
CA PRO A 37 8.44 16.79 10.08
C PRO A 37 7.09 16.91 9.36
N ASN A 38 7.04 16.61 8.06
CA ASN A 38 5.85 16.63 7.20
C ASN A 38 5.37 15.22 6.83
N ILE A 39 5.67 14.20 7.63
CA ILE A 39 5.31 12.80 7.37
C ILE A 39 3.84 12.59 6.97
N ASN A 40 2.90 13.30 7.61
CA ASN A 40 1.47 13.23 7.27
C ASN A 40 1.17 13.67 5.82
N MET A 41 1.85 14.72 5.33
CA MET A 41 1.73 15.15 3.94
C MET A 41 2.34 14.12 2.99
N CYS A 42 3.51 13.56 3.34
CA CYS A 42 4.11 12.49 2.55
C CYS A 42 3.19 11.27 2.45
N LEU A 43 2.62 10.82 3.59
CA LEU A 43 1.69 9.69 3.62
C LEU A 43 0.41 9.96 2.83
N THR A 44 -0.09 11.20 2.85
CA THR A 44 -1.24 11.62 2.03
C THR A 44 -0.90 11.53 0.53
N TYR A 45 0.28 11.99 0.14
CA TYR A 45 0.76 11.84 -1.23
C TYR A 45 0.93 10.36 -1.61
N ALA A 46 1.56 9.57 -0.75
CA ALA A 46 1.78 8.14 -0.96
C ALA A 46 0.47 7.36 -1.11
N ALA A 47 -0.54 7.68 -0.29
CA ALA A 47 -1.86 7.05 -0.39
C ALA A 47 -2.56 7.38 -1.72
N ASN A 48 -2.51 8.64 -2.16
CA ASN A 48 -3.07 9.03 -3.46
C ASN A 48 -2.28 8.48 -4.65
N ASN A 49 -0.95 8.38 -4.52
CA ASN A 49 -0.11 7.73 -5.52
C ASN A 49 -0.51 6.25 -5.67
N LEU A 50 -0.63 5.53 -4.56
CA LEU A 50 -1.10 4.15 -4.54
C LEU A 50 -2.52 4.02 -5.12
N ALA A 51 -3.46 4.89 -4.73
CA ALA A 51 -4.82 4.89 -5.26
C ALA A 51 -4.86 5.10 -6.79
N SER A 52 -4.00 5.98 -7.32
CA SER A 52 -3.87 6.22 -8.76
C SER A 52 -3.33 5.00 -9.51
N HIS A 53 -2.36 4.29 -8.94
CA HIS A 53 -1.87 3.02 -9.47
C HIS A 53 -2.94 1.94 -9.41
N PHE A 54 -3.61 1.82 -8.26
CA PHE A 54 -4.71 0.88 -8.06
C PHE A 54 -5.80 1.08 -9.11
N ARG A 55 -6.22 2.32 -9.38
CA ARG A 55 -7.20 2.66 -10.44
C ARG A 55 -6.81 2.18 -11.84
N LYS A 56 -5.52 2.11 -12.16
CA LYS A 56 -5.03 1.62 -13.46
C LYS A 56 -4.86 0.10 -13.49
N GLY A 57 -4.99 -0.56 -12.34
CA GLY A 57 -4.54 -1.93 -12.13
C GLY A 57 -3.06 -2.01 -11.77
N ILE A 58 -2.70 -3.05 -11.03
CA ILE A 58 -1.33 -3.43 -10.67
C ILE A 58 -1.15 -4.89 -11.13
N PRO A 59 -0.76 -5.12 -12.40
CA PRO A 59 -0.66 -6.46 -12.97
C PRO A 59 0.29 -7.38 -12.21
N GLU A 60 1.33 -6.82 -11.60
CA GLU A 60 2.31 -7.56 -10.79
C GLU A 60 1.67 -8.20 -9.55
N LEU A 61 0.55 -7.65 -9.08
CA LEU A 61 -0.26 -8.18 -7.98
C LEU A 61 -1.49 -8.95 -8.47
N GLY A 62 -1.64 -9.14 -9.79
CA GLY A 62 -2.83 -9.77 -10.40
C GLY A 62 -4.07 -8.87 -10.40
N ILE A 63 -3.91 -7.56 -10.16
CA ILE A 63 -5.02 -6.61 -10.11
C ILE A 63 -5.15 -5.97 -11.50
N THR A 64 -6.02 -6.52 -12.34
CA THR A 64 -6.31 -5.97 -13.67
C THR A 64 -7.59 -5.15 -13.69
N ASP A 65 -8.62 -5.67 -13.03
CA ASP A 65 -9.95 -5.08 -12.96
C ASP A 65 -10.21 -4.61 -11.53
N VAL A 66 -10.23 -3.29 -11.37
CA VAL A 66 -10.37 -2.63 -10.07
C VAL A 66 -11.83 -2.66 -9.60
N GLU A 67 -12.75 -2.54 -10.56
CA GLU A 67 -14.18 -2.47 -10.33
C GLU A 67 -14.96 -3.19 -11.43
N PRO A 68 -16.11 -3.81 -11.11
CA PRO A 68 -16.76 -3.81 -9.79
C PRO A 68 -16.07 -4.71 -8.76
N ILE A 69 -16.16 -4.32 -7.49
CA ILE A 69 -15.88 -5.23 -6.38
C ILE A 69 -17.10 -6.14 -6.22
N LEU A 70 -16.89 -7.45 -6.36
CA LEU A 70 -17.92 -8.46 -6.22
C LEU A 70 -18.02 -8.89 -4.76
N LEU A 71 -19.20 -8.74 -4.17
CA LEU A 71 -19.49 -9.19 -2.80
C LEU A 71 -20.61 -10.23 -2.87
N ASP A 72 -20.31 -11.44 -2.40
CA ASP A 72 -21.23 -12.57 -2.48
C ASP A 72 -22.48 -12.34 -1.62
N GLU A 73 -22.29 -11.84 -0.39
CA GLU A 73 -23.39 -11.63 0.54
C GLU A 73 -23.10 -10.51 1.55
N ILE A 74 -24.07 -9.64 1.79
CA ILE A 74 -24.09 -8.70 2.92
C ILE A 74 -25.34 -8.96 3.76
N ASN A 75 -25.15 -9.16 5.06
CA ASN A 75 -26.24 -9.30 6.03
C ASN A 75 -26.36 -8.03 6.86
N LEU A 76 -27.52 -7.37 6.80
CA LEU A 76 -27.87 -6.25 7.65
C LEU A 76 -28.86 -6.71 8.71
N ALA A 77 -28.60 -6.35 9.97
CA ALA A 77 -29.53 -6.54 11.08
C ALA A 77 -29.62 -5.22 11.87
N LEU A 78 -30.78 -4.57 11.81
CA LEU A 78 -31.03 -3.30 12.48
C LEU A 78 -32.12 -3.47 13.53
N GLY A 79 -31.80 -3.08 14.77
CA GLY A 79 -32.70 -3.19 15.91
C GLY A 79 -32.70 -4.58 16.56
N SER A 80 -33.00 -4.61 17.85
CA SER A 80 -33.19 -5.82 18.65
C SER A 80 -34.57 -5.76 19.29
N GLY A 81 -35.58 -6.27 18.60
CA GLY A 81 -36.97 -6.17 19.05
C GLY A 81 -37.97 -6.63 17.98
N PRO A 82 -39.28 -6.57 18.27
CA PRO A 82 -40.33 -6.97 17.34
C PRO A 82 -40.34 -6.15 16.04
N ASP A 83 -39.85 -4.90 16.08
CA ASP A 83 -39.73 -4.02 14.91
C ASP A 83 -38.32 -4.06 14.26
N GLY A 84 -37.47 -5.00 14.68
CA GLY A 84 -36.16 -5.20 14.06
C GLY A 84 -36.28 -5.75 12.64
N TYR A 85 -35.39 -5.33 11.76
CA TYR A 85 -35.37 -5.79 10.37
C TYR A 85 -34.03 -6.47 10.03
N ARG A 86 -34.12 -7.56 9.27
CA ARG A 86 -32.98 -8.29 8.71
C ARG A 86 -33.09 -8.29 7.20
N ALA A 87 -32.01 -7.92 6.52
CA ALA A 87 -31.89 -8.02 5.07
C ALA A 87 -30.61 -8.78 4.70
N THR A 88 -30.72 -9.59 3.66
CA THR A 88 -29.60 -10.27 3.02
C THR A 88 -29.55 -9.81 1.58
N PHE A 89 -28.42 -9.22 1.18
CA PHE A 89 -28.12 -8.81 -0.18
C PHE A 89 -27.13 -9.81 -0.77
N LYS A 90 -27.35 -10.24 -2.00
CA LYS A 90 -26.49 -11.20 -2.71
C LYS A 90 -26.06 -10.65 -4.06
N ASP A 91 -24.96 -11.18 -4.59
CA ASP A 91 -24.45 -10.87 -5.93
C ASP A 91 -24.22 -9.35 -6.14
N ILE A 92 -23.64 -8.70 -5.13
CA ILE A 92 -23.52 -7.25 -5.08
C ILE A 92 -22.32 -6.82 -5.92
N LYS A 93 -22.52 -5.77 -6.72
CA LYS A 93 -21.46 -5.10 -7.47
C LYS A 93 -21.26 -3.70 -6.90
N ALA A 94 -20.13 -3.48 -6.25
CA ALA A 94 -19.76 -2.18 -5.68
C ALA A 94 -18.82 -1.40 -6.62
N TYR A 95 -19.04 -0.09 -6.68
CA TYR A 95 -18.32 0.87 -7.53
C TYR A 95 -17.99 2.14 -6.73
N GLY A 96 -16.98 2.89 -7.17
CA GLY A 96 -16.60 4.21 -6.64
C GLY A 96 -15.26 4.26 -5.91
N VAL A 97 -14.71 3.12 -5.49
CA VAL A 97 -13.36 3.00 -4.90
C VAL A 97 -12.28 3.45 -5.91
N SER A 98 -12.51 3.25 -7.21
CA SER A 98 -11.64 3.72 -8.27
C SER A 98 -11.50 5.25 -8.32
N ASN A 99 -12.44 6.00 -7.73
CA ASN A 99 -12.40 7.47 -7.67
C ASN A 99 -12.13 7.99 -6.25
N LEU A 100 -11.56 7.16 -5.37
CA LEU A 100 -11.16 7.54 -4.03
C LEU A 100 -10.06 8.61 -4.08
N THR A 101 -10.22 9.66 -3.29
CA THR A 101 -9.20 10.66 -3.03
C THR A 101 -8.96 10.72 -1.53
N VAL A 102 -7.70 10.68 -1.10
CA VAL A 102 -7.34 10.86 0.32
C VAL A 102 -7.04 12.33 0.54
N THR A 103 -7.86 13.00 1.34
CA THR A 103 -7.69 14.43 1.66
C THR A 103 -6.72 14.66 2.81
N GLY A 104 -6.45 13.64 3.62
CA GLY A 104 -5.42 13.72 4.66
C GLY A 104 -5.12 12.39 5.33
N VAL A 105 -3.91 12.29 5.87
CA VAL A 105 -3.47 11.18 6.71
C VAL A 105 -2.96 11.73 8.03
N ARG A 106 -3.43 11.15 9.13
CA ARG A 106 -2.87 11.38 10.47
C ARG A 106 -2.21 10.10 10.94
N SER A 107 -0.92 10.17 11.25
CA SER A 107 -0.14 9.02 11.71
C SER A 107 0.28 9.13 13.17
N ASP A 108 0.20 8.01 13.88
CA ASP A 108 0.99 7.71 15.07
C ASP A 108 1.99 6.60 14.69
N LEU A 109 3.27 6.97 14.60
CA LEU A 109 4.35 6.10 14.12
C LEU A 109 4.93 5.19 15.21
N ASP A 110 4.51 5.36 16.45
CA ASP A 110 4.91 4.51 17.57
C ASP A 110 3.94 3.33 17.70
N THR A 111 2.64 3.58 17.51
CA THR A 111 1.60 2.55 17.49
C THR A 111 1.28 2.02 16.09
N LEU A 112 1.88 2.60 15.05
CA LEU A 112 1.63 2.30 13.63
C LEU A 112 0.16 2.49 13.22
N GLN A 113 -0.52 3.46 13.84
CA GLN A 113 -1.90 3.81 13.51
C GLN A 113 -1.94 4.89 12.45
N LEU A 114 -2.66 4.61 11.36
CA LEU A 114 -2.92 5.56 10.27
C LEU A 114 -4.41 5.81 10.20
N GLN A 115 -4.80 7.07 10.35
CA GLN A 115 -6.17 7.52 10.14
C GLN A 115 -6.23 8.27 8.81
N LEU A 116 -7.05 7.77 7.89
CA LEU A 116 -7.27 8.37 6.58
C LEU A 116 -8.56 9.19 6.59
N THR A 117 -8.51 10.35 5.95
CA THR A 117 -9.67 11.19 5.62
C THR A 117 -9.84 11.18 4.10
N PHE A 118 -11.07 11.02 3.65
CA PHE A 118 -11.45 10.95 2.24
C PHE A 118 -12.34 12.13 1.88
#